data_AF-A0A023DWG8-F1
#
_entry.id   AF-A0A023DWG8-F1
#
_cell.length_a   1.000
_cell.length_b   1.000
_cell.length_c   1.000
_cell.angle_alpha   90.00
_cell.angle_beta   90.00
_cell.angle_gamma   90.00
#
_symmetry.space_group_name_H-M   'P 1'
#
loop_
_entity.id
_entity.type
_entity.pdbx_description
1 polymer ?
#
loop_
_entity_poly.entity_id
_entity_poly.type
_entity_poly.pdbx_seq_one_letter_code
_entity_poly.pdbx_strand_id
1 'polypeptide(L)' 'MVNDTQLTIKVIRIKIENVFNIGISKSTVHREIKNLNYSYIKHRPKHFKQEQNKVSEFKINISREIAIVFRLN' A
#
# COMPACT_ATOMS: atom_id res chain seq x y z
N MET A 1 20.01 13.64 9.96
CA MET A 1 20.25 13.17 8.58
C MET A 1 19.25 12.06 8.30
N VAL A 2 18.33 12.26 7.36
CA VAL A 2 17.28 11.27 7.03
C VAL A 2 17.89 10.27 6.05
N ASN A 3 18.01 9.01 6.45
CA ASN A 3 18.51 7.93 5.59
C ASN A 3 17.52 7.70 4.43
N ASP A 4 17.80 8.31 3.27
CA ASP A 4 17.04 8.25 2.01
C ASP A 4 17.12 6.88 1.29
N THR A 5 17.28 5.79 2.02
CA THR A 5 17.50 4.45 1.44
C THR A 5 16.20 3.74 1.05
N GLN A 6 15.01 4.33 1.30
CA GLN A 6 13.73 3.68 1.05
C GLN A 6 12.98 4.30 -0.15
N LEU A 7 13.15 3.67 -1.32
CA LEU A 7 12.36 3.94 -2.52
C LEU A 7 10.89 3.52 -2.32
N THR A 8 10.11 4.41 -1.71
CA THR A 8 8.66 4.25 -1.57
C THR A 8 7.95 4.82 -2.79
N ILE A 9 6.76 4.32 -3.13
CA ILE A 9 5.87 4.85 -4.19
C ILE A 9 5.72 6.39 -4.11
N LYS A 10 5.65 6.97 -2.89
CA LYS A 10 5.57 8.42 -2.69
C LYS A 10 6.82 9.15 -3.20
N VAL A 11 8.01 8.62 -2.90
CA VAL A 11 9.29 9.20 -3.32
C VAL A 11 9.44 9.11 -4.84
N ILE A 12 9.10 7.96 -5.41
CA ILE A 12 9.14 7.74 -6.87
C ILE A 12 8.21 8.71 -7.59
N ARG A 13 6.98 8.89 -7.08
CA ARG A 13 6.04 9.88 -7.61
C ARG A 13 6.63 11.29 -7.63
N ILE A 14 7.19 11.75 -6.51
CA ILE A 14 7.79 13.09 -6.41
C ILE A 14 8.97 13.24 -7.38
N LYS A 15 9.81 12.21 -7.52
CA LYS A 15 10.92 12.22 -8.48
C LYS A 15 10.42 12.33 -9.93
N ILE A 16 9.38 11.59 -10.30
CA ILE A 16 8.80 11.66 -11.65
C ILE A 16 8.17 13.03 -11.90
N GLU A 17 7.43 13.57 -10.91
CA GLU A 17 6.87 14.92 -10.98
C GLU A 17 7.97 15.97 -11.18
N ASN A 18 9.08 15.89 -10.45
CA ASN A 18 10.19 16.86 -10.58
C ASN A 18 10.96 16.76 -11.91
N VAL A 19 11.14 15.55 -12.45
CA VAL A 19 11.93 15.34 -13.68
C VAL A 19 11.10 15.67 -14.93
N PHE A 20 9.84 15.26 -14.94
CA PHE A 20 8.99 15.36 -16.14
C PHE A 20 7.97 16.49 -16.06
N ASN A 21 7.81 17.12 -14.90
CA ASN A 21 6.77 18.12 -14.61
C ASN A 21 5.34 17.61 -14.89
N ILE A 22 5.13 16.29 -14.75
CA ILE A 22 3.84 15.62 -14.97
C ILE A 22 3.33 15.11 -13.63
N GLY A 23 2.16 15.61 -13.23
CA GLY A 23 1.41 15.08 -12.08
C GLY A 23 0.88 13.68 -12.37
N ILE A 24 1.33 12.69 -11.59
CA ILE A 24 0.86 11.31 -11.74
C ILE A 24 0.30 10.76 -10.44
N SER A 25 -0.71 9.90 -10.56
CA SER A 25 -1.34 9.27 -9.41
C SER A 25 -0.43 8.19 -8.79
N LYS A 26 -0.62 7.91 -7.50
CA LYS A 26 0.10 6.83 -6.81
C LYS A 26 -0.21 5.44 -7.39
N SER A 27 -1.44 5.22 -7.86
CA SER A 27 -1.85 3.95 -8.48
C SER A 27 -1.20 3.75 -9.84
N THR A 28 -1.05 4.81 -10.64
CA THR A 28 -0.28 4.78 -11.89
C THR A 28 1.16 4.36 -11.62
N VAL A 29 1.84 5.02 -10.67
CA VAL A 29 3.22 4.65 -10.28
C VAL A 29 3.30 3.19 -9.83
N HIS A 30 2.36 2.73 -9.01
CA HIS A 30 2.33 1.34 -8.54
C HIS A 30 2.16 0.32 -9.68
N ARG A 31 1.29 0.61 -10.65
CA ARG A 31 1.07 -0.28 -11.80
C ARG A 31 2.33 -0.36 -12.67
N GLU A 32 2.98 0.76 -12.97
CA GLU A 32 4.20 0.75 -13.79
C GLU A 32 5.35 0.03 -13.07
N ILE A 33 5.49 0.21 -11.76
CA ILE A 33 6.43 -0.55 -10.93
C ILE A 33 6.20 -2.06 -11.06
N LYS A 34 4.93 -2.49 -10.99
CA LYS A 34 4.54 -3.90 -11.11
C LYS A 34 4.81 -4.44 -12.51
N ASN A 35 4.53 -3.66 -13.54
CA ASN A 35 4.80 -4.00 -14.95
C ASN A 35 6.29 -4.15 -15.22
N LEU A 36 7.11 -3.29 -14.64
CA LEU A 36 8.57 -3.32 -14.75
C LEU A 36 9.23 -4.36 -13.83
N ASN A 37 8.42 -5.13 -13.09
CA ASN A 37 8.83 -6.20 -12.18
C ASN A 37 9.89 -5.78 -11.14
N TYR A 38 9.83 -4.53 -10.67
CA TYR A 38 10.78 -4.04 -9.68
C TYR A 38 10.50 -4.61 -8.28
N SER A 39 11.26 -5.65 -7.93
CA SER A 39 11.17 -6.37 -6.64
C SER A 39 11.58 -5.55 -5.41
N TYR A 40 12.38 -4.49 -5.58
CA TYR A 40 13.04 -3.75 -4.49
C TYR A 40 12.20 -2.59 -3.89
N ILE A 41 10.98 -2.36 -4.37
CA ILE A 41 10.11 -1.33 -3.80
C ILE A 41 9.48 -1.90 -2.55
N LYS A 42 10.20 -1.69 -1.43
CA LYS A 42 9.80 -2.19 -0.12
C LYS A 42 8.35 -1.80 0.15
N HIS A 43 7.56 -2.79 0.55
CA HIS A 43 6.24 -2.58 1.10
C HIS A 43 6.34 -1.55 2.23
N ARG A 44 5.27 -0.78 2.43
CA ARG A 44 5.16 0.17 3.54
C ARG A 44 5.59 -0.53 4.84
N PRO A 45 6.50 0.04 5.64
CA PRO A 45 6.93 -0.58 6.88
C PRO A 45 5.71 -0.90 7.73
N LYS A 46 5.65 -2.14 8.22
CA LYS A 46 4.59 -2.61 9.12
C LYS A 46 4.58 -1.67 10.32
N HIS A 47 3.42 -1.06 10.62
CA HIS A 47 3.36 -0.04 11.67
C HIS A 47 3.77 -0.68 13.00
N PHE A 48 4.78 -0.12 13.66
CA PHE A 48 5.44 -0.70 14.85
C PHE A 48 4.50 -0.99 16.04
N LYS A 49 3.25 -0.51 15.99
CA LYS A 49 2.23 -0.67 17.05
C LYS A 49 0.93 -1.31 16.57
N GLN A 50 0.92 -1.95 15.41
CA GLN A 50 -0.27 -2.63 14.94
C GLN A 50 -0.46 -3.92 15.76
N GLU A 51 -1.34 -3.89 16.75
CA GLU A 51 -1.70 -5.07 17.53
C GLU A 51 -2.33 -6.11 16.61
N GLN A 52 -1.54 -7.13 16.29
CA GLN A 52 -1.94 -8.13 15.29
C GLN A 52 -3.24 -8.82 15.69
N ASN A 53 -3.46 -9.07 16.98
CA ASN A 53 -4.65 -9.69 17.53
C ASN A 53 -5.93 -8.91 17.15
N LYS A 54 -5.93 -7.58 17.34
CA LYS A 54 -7.06 -6.69 16.98
C LYS A 54 -7.34 -6.67 15.48
N VAL A 55 -6.29 -6.76 14.66
CA VAL A 55 -6.45 -6.81 13.19
C VAL A 55 -7.05 -8.14 12.74
N SER A 56 -6.60 -9.25 13.31
CA SER A 56 -7.16 -10.57 13.02
C SER A 56 -8.62 -10.68 13.49
N GLU A 57 -8.93 -10.17 14.67
CA GLU A 57 -10.29 -10.16 15.22
C GLU A 57 -11.23 -9.32 14.36
N PHE A 58 -10.80 -8.12 13.94
CA PHE A 58 -11.56 -7.29 13.00
C PHE A 58 -11.86 -8.01 11.67
N LYS A 59 -10.86 -8.70 11.09
CA LYS A 59 -11.06 -9.46 9.84
C LYS A 59 -12.08 -10.58 10.02
N ILE A 60 -12.01 -11.33 11.11
CA ILE A 60 -12.94 -12.41 11.42
C ILE A 60 -14.37 -11.86 11.56
N ASN A 61 -14.54 -10.76 12.29
CA ASN A 61 -15.85 -10.15 12.53
C ASN A 61 -16.46 -9.61 11.23
N ILE A 62 -15.68 -8.93 10.39
CA ILE A 62 -16.16 -8.47 9.08
C ILE A 62 -16.57 -9.64 8.17
N SER A 63 -15.77 -10.72 8.13
CA SER A 63 -16.10 -11.88 7.31
C SER A 63 -17.39 -12.58 7.78
N ARG A 64 -17.64 -12.64 9.09
CA ARG A 64 -18.89 -13.16 9.65
C ARG A 64 -20.09 -12.32 9.23
N GLU A 65 -19.96 -11.00 9.33
CA GLU A 65 -21.08 -10.10 9.04
C GLU A 65 -21.43 -10.06 7.56
N ILE A 66 -20.42 -10.09 6.69
CA ILE A 66 -20.62 -10.27 5.26
C ILE A 66 -21.33 -11.60 4.99
N ALA A 67 -20.90 -12.71 5.61
CA ALA A 67 -21.52 -14.02 5.41
C ALA A 67 -22.98 -14.07 5.88
N ILE A 68 -23.33 -13.40 6.98
CA ILE A 68 -24.71 -13.28 7.46
C ILE A 68 -25.56 -12.50 6.46
N VAL A 69 -25.09 -11.35 5.99
CA VAL A 69 -25.80 -10.52 5.01
C VAL A 69 -26.05 -11.29 3.70
N PHE A 70 -25.07 -12.05 3.23
CA PHE A 70 -25.22 -12.89 2.03
C PHE A 70 -26.15 -14.09 2.21
N ARG A 71 -26.35 -14.57 3.44
CA ARG A 71 -27.19 -15.73 3.74
C ARG A 71 -28.66 -15.36 4.00
N LEU A 72 -28.92 -14.07 4.26
CA LEU A 72 -30.25 -13.51 4.52
C LEU A 72 -30.87 -12.82 3.29
N ASN A 73 -30.13 -12.75 2.17
CA ASN A 73 -30.63 -12.38 0.84
C ASN A 73 -30.78 -13.65 -0.02
#